data_AF-I0A045-F1
#
_entry.id   AF-I0A045-F1
#
_cell.length_a   1.000
_cell.length_b   1.000
_cell.length_c   1.000
_cell.angle_alpha   90.00
_cell.angle_beta   90.00
_cell.angle_gamma   90.00
#
_symmetry.space_group_name_H-M   'P 1'
#
loop_
_entity.id
_entity.type
_entity.pdbx_description
1 polymer ?
#
loop_
_entity_poly.entity_id
_entity_poly.type
_entity_poly.pdbx_seq_one_letter_code
_entity_poly.pdbx_strand_id
1 'polypeptide(L)'
;MEGVKIKSIWRNLPLQEIIYRVLQLKNGISTDKELYEAVNNAAEVSYSEFLKTIMKMELYGLLKTSLIKEDVLSIELNKES
;
A
#
# COMPACT_ATOMS: atom_id res chain seq x y z
N MET A 1 10.57 -28.61 0.38
CA MET A 1 10.79 -27.46 -0.52
C MET A 1 10.63 -26.21 0.32
N GLU A 2 11.73 -25.54 0.57
CA GLU A 2 11.82 -24.39 1.48
C GLU A 2 10.86 -23.28 1.03
N GLY A 3 10.05 -22.78 1.97
CA GLY A 3 9.24 -21.60 1.76
C GLY A 3 10.18 -20.43 1.46
N VAL A 4 10.27 -20.07 0.19
CA VAL A 4 11.01 -18.89 -0.29
C VAL A 4 10.63 -17.72 0.62
N LYS A 5 11.62 -17.13 1.30
CA LYS A 5 11.47 -15.97 2.19
C LYS A 5 10.86 -14.81 1.41
N ILE A 6 9.53 -14.76 1.36
CA ILE A 6 8.74 -13.71 0.69
C ILE A 6 9.26 -12.33 1.12
N LYS A 7 9.58 -12.14 2.41
CA LYS A 7 10.15 -10.89 2.96
C LYS A 7 11.38 -10.33 2.22
N SER A 8 12.26 -11.13 1.62
CA SER A 8 13.48 -10.59 1.01
C SER A 8 13.28 -10.03 -0.40
N ILE A 9 12.22 -10.45 -1.10
CA ILE A 9 11.96 -10.03 -2.48
C ILE A 9 11.36 -8.61 -2.48
N TRP A 10 10.50 -8.30 -1.52
CA TRP A 10 9.79 -7.02 -1.46
C TRP A 10 10.67 -5.85 -1.05
N ARG A 11 11.70 -6.05 -0.21
CA ARG A 11 12.59 -4.96 0.23
C ARG A 11 13.31 -4.24 -0.91
N ASN A 12 13.52 -4.91 -2.03
CA ASN A 12 14.23 -4.32 -3.18
C ASN A 12 13.28 -3.62 -4.17
N LEU A 13 11.97 -3.65 -3.93
CA LEU A 13 11.00 -2.97 -4.77
C LEU A 13 10.75 -1.56 -4.26
N PRO A 14 10.48 -0.59 -5.15
CA PRO A 14 10.01 0.73 -4.74
C PRO A 14 8.73 0.63 -3.91
N LEU A 15 8.60 1.45 -2.87
CA LEU A 15 7.46 1.40 -1.95
C LEU A 15 6.10 1.49 -2.66
N GLN A 16 5.99 2.28 -3.73
CA GLN A 16 4.77 2.37 -4.55
C GLN A 16 4.36 1.03 -5.19
N GLU A 17 5.33 0.20 -5.60
CA GLU A 17 5.10 -1.12 -6.19
C GLU A 17 4.61 -2.11 -5.13
N ILE A 18 5.17 -2.02 -3.92
CA ILE A 18 4.75 -2.83 -2.78
C ILE A 18 3.30 -2.48 -2.42
N ILE A 19 2.98 -1.20 -2.30
CA ILE A 19 1.62 -0.71 -2.02
C ILE A 19 0.63 -1.20 -3.08
N TYR A 20 0.96 -1.05 -4.36
CA TYR A 20 0.12 -1.51 -5.47
C TYR A 20 -0.20 -3.00 -5.36
N ARG A 21 0.82 -3.84 -5.17
CA ARG A 21 0.64 -5.30 -5.07
C ARG A 21 -0.14 -5.72 -3.82
N VAL A 22 0.10 -5.07 -2.68
CA VAL A 22 -0.68 -5.32 -1.45
C VAL A 22 -2.15 -4.96 -1.68
N LEU A 23 -2.44 -3.84 -2.34
CA LEU A 23 -3.81 -3.47 -2.70
C LEU A 23 -4.42 -4.49 -3.68
N GLN A 24 -3.70 -4.95 -4.71
CA GLN A 24 -4.20 -6.00 -5.61
C GLN A 24 -4.60 -7.28 -4.85
N LEU A 25 -3.78 -7.71 -3.90
CA LEU A 25 -4.09 -8.87 -3.04
C LEU A 25 -5.33 -8.65 -2.15
N LYS A 26 -5.71 -7.38 -1.91
CA LYS A 26 -6.91 -6.96 -1.17
C LYS A 26 -8.07 -6.53 -2.09
N ASN A 27 -8.10 -7.01 -3.34
CA ASN A 27 -9.12 -6.66 -4.34
C ASN A 27 -9.17 -5.17 -4.70
N GLY A 28 -8.05 -4.47 -4.56
CA GLY A 28 -7.86 -3.09 -4.95
C GLY A 28 -8.35 -2.05 -3.96
N ILE A 29 -8.78 -2.42 -2.75
CA ILE A 29 -9.25 -1.48 -1.73
C ILE A 29 -8.82 -1.89 -0.32
N SER A 30 -8.46 -0.93 0.52
CA SER A 30 -8.09 -1.15 1.92
C SER A 30 -8.27 0.11 2.76
N THR A 31 -8.36 -0.03 4.08
CA THR A 31 -8.12 1.11 4.97
C THR A 31 -6.63 1.44 5.04
N ASP A 32 -6.30 2.69 5.36
CA ASP A 32 -4.93 3.15 5.61
C ASP A 32 -4.21 2.32 6.69
N LYS A 33 -4.89 2.02 7.80
CA LYS A 33 -4.34 1.20 8.89
C LYS A 33 -3.99 -0.21 8.41
N GLU A 34 -4.93 -0.90 7.77
CA GLU A 34 -4.70 -2.27 7.28
C GLU A 34 -3.62 -2.32 6.19
N LEU A 35 -3.60 -1.31 5.31
CA LEU A 35 -2.62 -1.23 4.24
C LEU A 35 -1.24 -0.97 4.82
N TYR A 36 -1.12 -0.04 5.76
CA TYR A 36 0.14 0.24 6.45
C TYR A 36 0.69 -0.99 7.16
N GLU A 37 -0.14 -1.70 7.93
CA GLU A 37 0.27 -2.92 8.62
C GLU A 37 0.84 -3.97 7.65
N ALA A 38 0.17 -4.18 6.52
CA ALA A 38 0.62 -5.12 5.49
C ALA A 38 1.92 -4.68 4.79
N VAL A 39 2.04 -3.39 4.44
CA VAL A 39 3.22 -2.83 3.78
C VAL A 39 4.42 -2.81 4.74
N ASN A 40 4.22 -2.43 6.00
CA ASN A 40 5.26 -2.43 7.01
C ASN A 40 5.79 -3.85 7.29
N ASN A 41 4.92 -4.86 7.30
CA ASN A 41 5.33 -6.25 7.42
C ASN A 41 6.19 -6.75 6.25
N ALA A 42 6.06 -6.14 5.07
CA ALA A 42 6.81 -6.48 3.87
C ALA A 42 8.13 -5.70 3.73
N ALA A 43 8.17 -4.42 4.13
CA ALA A 43 9.23 -3.50 3.78
C ALA A 43 9.85 -2.72 4.96
N GLU A 44 9.34 -2.85 6.19
CA GLU A 44 9.81 -2.10 7.38
C GLU A 44 9.86 -0.58 7.12
N VAL A 45 8.69 0.04 6.99
CA VAL A 45 8.53 1.45 6.57
C VAL A 45 7.90 2.28 7.68
N SER A 46 8.31 3.54 7.80
CA SER A 46 7.63 4.48 8.71
C SER A 46 6.24 4.87 8.21
N TYR A 47 5.32 5.17 9.13
CA TYR A 47 3.98 5.65 8.77
C TYR A 47 4.04 6.94 7.92
N SER A 48 4.98 7.85 8.20
CA SER A 48 5.14 9.09 7.42
C SER A 48 5.56 8.82 5.97
N GLU A 49 6.47 7.88 5.75
CA GLU A 49 6.93 7.51 4.41
C GLU A 49 5.84 6.76 3.62
N PHE A 50 5.07 5.91 4.29
CA PHE A 50 3.86 5.31 3.76
C PHE A 50 2.87 6.39 3.28
N LEU A 51 2.50 7.33 4.15
CA LEU A 51 1.56 8.41 3.80
C LEU A 51 2.07 9.27 2.63
N LYS A 52 3.35 9.67 2.64
CA LYS A 52 3.96 10.41 1.53
C LYS A 52 3.84 9.66 0.21
N THR A 53 3.98 8.34 0.24
CA THR A 53 3.88 7.50 -0.96
C THR A 53 2.44 7.36 -1.43
N ILE A 54 1.49 7.19 -0.51
CA ILE A 54 0.05 7.22 -0.84
C ILE A 54 -0.34 8.56 -1.49
N MET A 55 0.04 9.69 -0.89
CA MET A 55 -0.22 11.01 -1.46
C MET A 55 0.40 11.17 -2.85
N LYS A 56 1.63 10.68 -3.04
CA LYS A 56 2.29 10.70 -4.35
C LYS A 56 1.55 9.86 -5.38
N MET A 57 1.11 8.65 -5.02
CA MET A 57 0.33 7.78 -5.92
C MET A 57 -1.03 8.39 -6.26
N GLU A 58 -1.67 9.06 -5.30
CA GLU A 58 -2.92 9.79 -5.53
C GLU A 58 -2.74 10.96 -6.50
N LEU A 59 -1.70 11.78 -6.32
CA LEU A 59 -1.36 12.88 -7.22
C LEU A 59 -1.09 12.41 -8.66
N TYR A 60 -0.60 11.18 -8.84
CA TYR A 60 -0.40 10.57 -10.15
C TYR A 60 -1.63 9.83 -10.69
N GLY A 61 -2.74 9.83 -9.98
CA GLY A 61 -3.96 9.17 -10.42
C GLY A 61 -3.91 7.64 -10.40
N LEU A 62 -3.01 7.04 -9.61
CA LEU A 62 -2.90 5.57 -9.47
C LEU A 62 -3.88 5.01 -8.44
N LEU A 63 -4.25 5.83 -7.45
CA LEU A 63 -5.22 5.50 -6.41
C LEU A 63 -6.05 6.72 -6.08
N LYS A 64 -7.13 6.50 -5.33
CA LYS A 64 -7.93 7.53 -4.68
C LYS A 64 -8.00 7.29 -3.18
N THR A 65 -8.00 8.36 -2.40
CA THR A 65 -8.27 8.30 -0.97
C THR A 65 -9.60 8.97 -0.63
N SER A 66 -10.31 8.44 0.37
CA SER A 66 -11.55 9.05 0.85
C SER A 66 -11.74 8.79 2.34
N LEU A 67 -12.13 9.82 3.10
CA LEU A 67 -12.48 9.67 4.50
C LEU A 67 -13.80 8.88 4.65
N ILE A 68 -13.77 7.76 5.37
CA ILE A 68 -14.97 6.91 5.60
C ILE A 68 -15.50 6.99 7.03
N LYS A 69 -14.66 7.38 7.98
CA LYS A 69 -14.99 7.70 9.37
C LYS A 69 -13.92 8.64 9.93
N GLU A 70 -14.17 9.27 11.08
CA GLU A 70 -13.14 10.00 11.83
C GLU A 70 -11.82 9.23 11.84
N ASP A 71 -10.78 9.87 11.30
CA ASP A 71 -9.41 9.37 11.19
C ASP A 71 -9.22 8.02 10.47
N VAL A 72 -10.16 7.61 9.61
CA VAL A 72 -10.03 6.40 8.78
C VAL A 72 -10.16 6.75 7.30
N LEU A 73 -9.08 6.51 6.56
CA LEU A 73 -9.04 6.68 5.12
C LEU A 73 -9.27 5.33 4.42
N SER A 74 -10.16 5.33 3.43
CA SER A 74 -10.22 4.30 2.40
C SER A 74 -9.24 4.64 1.28
N ILE A 75 -8.48 3.65 0.83
CA ILE A 75 -7.50 3.75 -0.24
C ILE A 75 -7.88 2.72 -1.31
N GLU A 76 -8.19 3.17 -2.51
CA GLU A 76 -8.65 2.31 -3.61
C GLU A 76 -7.80 2.54 -4.87
N LEU A 77 -7.39 1.47 -5.54
CA LEU A 77 -6.70 1.53 -6.83
C LEU A 77 -7.65 2.07 -7.91
N ASN A 78 -7.11 2.93 -8.78
CA ASN A 78 -7.85 3.35 -9.95
C ASN A 78 -7.82 2.23 -10.99
N LYS A 79 -9.01 1.74 -11.39
CA LYS A 79 -9.19 0.62 -12.33
C LYS A 79 -8.71 0.93 -13.77
N GLU A 80 -8.33 2.17 -14.05
CA GLU A 80 -7.89 2.64 -15.36
C GLU A 80 -6.35 2.63 -15.53
N SER A 81 -5.61 2.08 -14.55
CA SER A 81 -4.13 2.09 -14.50
C SER A 81 -3.50 0.77 -14.95
#